data_AF-A0A847N150-F1
#
_entry.id   AF-A0A847N150-F1
#
_cell.length_a   1.000
_cell.length_b   1.000
_cell.length_c   1.000
_cell.angle_alpha   90.00
_cell.angle_beta   90.00
_cell.angle_gamma   90.00
#
_symmetry.space_group_name_H-M   'P 1'
#
loop_
_entity.id
_entity.type
_entity.pdbx_description
1 polymer ?
#
loop_
_entity_poly.entity_id
_entity_poly.type
_entity_poly.pdbx_seq_one_letter_code
_entity_poly.pdbx_strand_id
1 'polypeptide(L)'
;EMGRTLASLGKADFAQFEPTFRAQVLDLLRRPSTTAKMTNSLWKHYSHYRKQRGKNVDEINSPEFRRNVTTIAKELMKMERIAFEDDFLFGASPVIYRDPHRLKAKEERAAVSSEQEES
;
A
#
# COMPACT_ATOMS: atom_id res chain seq x y z
N GLU A 1 -7.73 -4.03 19.13
CA GLU A 1 -8.40 -2.74 19.38
C GLU A 1 -9.11 -2.23 18.13
N MET A 2 -8.63 -1.20 17.41
CA MET A 2 -9.38 -0.48 16.36
C MET A 2 -10.15 -1.33 15.33
N GLY A 3 -9.52 -2.36 14.75
CA GLY A 3 -10.19 -3.22 13.76
C GLY A 3 -11.35 -4.03 14.33
N ARG A 4 -11.28 -4.42 15.62
CA ARG A 4 -12.40 -5.10 16.31
C ARG A 4 -13.53 -4.13 16.60
N THR A 5 -13.20 -2.90 17.01
CA THR A 5 -14.18 -1.83 17.24
C THR A 5 -14.96 -1.50 15.96
N LEU A 6 -14.28 -1.39 14.82
CA LEU A 6 -14.95 -1.21 13.53
C LEU A 6 -15.86 -2.38 13.17
N ALA A 7 -15.39 -3.62 13.35
CA ALA A 7 -16.17 -4.81 13.01
C ALA A 7 -17.43 -4.99 13.87
N SER A 8 -17.48 -4.41 15.07
CA SER A 8 -18.64 -4.47 15.96
C SER A 8 -19.70 -3.40 15.71
N LEU A 9 -19.42 -2.38 14.88
CA LEU A 9 -20.33 -1.25 14.67
C LEU A 9 -21.34 -1.52 13.55
N GLY A 10 -22.60 -1.14 13.77
CA GLY A 10 -23.60 -1.04 12.71
C GLY A 10 -23.34 0.15 11.79
N LYS A 11 -23.95 0.14 10.59
CA LYS A 11 -23.80 1.24 9.61
C LYS A 11 -24.24 2.60 10.16
N ALA A 12 -25.32 2.64 10.96
CA ALA A 12 -25.84 3.87 11.56
C ALA A 12 -24.89 4.42 12.62
N ASP A 13 -24.33 3.56 13.46
CA ASP A 13 -23.40 3.94 14.53
C ASP A 13 -22.05 4.40 13.96
N PHE A 14 -21.65 3.84 12.81
CA PHE A 14 -20.43 4.25 12.13
C PHE A 14 -20.46 5.72 11.72
N ALA A 15 -21.60 6.25 11.26
CA ALA A 15 -21.68 7.65 10.83
C ALA A 15 -21.35 8.63 11.97
N GLN A 16 -21.70 8.28 13.20
CA GLN A 16 -21.38 9.08 14.38
C GLN A 16 -19.94 8.86 14.88
N PHE A 17 -19.42 7.64 14.69
CA PHE A 17 -18.07 7.26 15.12
C PHE A 17 -16.97 7.69 14.12
N GLU A 18 -17.30 7.83 12.84
CA GLU A 18 -16.36 8.08 11.74
C GLU A 18 -15.44 9.29 11.99
N PRO A 19 -15.92 10.46 12.45
CA PRO A 19 -15.04 11.61 12.65
C PRO A 19 -13.98 11.35 13.72
N THR A 20 -14.36 10.70 14.82
CA THR A 20 -13.45 10.30 15.89
C THR A 20 -12.46 9.25 15.40
N PHE A 21 -12.94 8.25 14.66
CA PHE A 21 -12.09 7.22 14.10
C PHE A 21 -11.04 7.79 13.13
N ARG A 22 -11.46 8.68 12.23
CA ARG A 22 -10.58 9.40 11.31
C ARG A 22 -9.52 10.19 12.07
N ALA A 23 -9.90 10.93 13.10
CA ALA A 23 -8.95 11.69 13.92
C ALA A 23 -7.89 10.79 14.57
N GLN A 24 -8.30 9.62 15.11
CA GLN A 24 -7.38 8.66 15.70
C GLN A 24 -6.42 8.04 14.67
N VAL A 25 -6.92 7.72 13.46
CA VAL A 25 -6.08 7.22 12.36
C VAL A 25 -5.07 8.28 11.93
N LEU A 26 -5.49 9.54 11.79
CA LEU A 26 -4.60 10.65 11.44
C LEU A 26 -3.54 10.91 12.52
N ASP A 27 -3.90 10.81 13.79
CA ASP A 27 -2.92 10.89 14.88
C ASP A 27 -1.91 9.74 14.84
N LEU A 28 -2.39 8.51 14.58
CA LEU A 28 -1.52 7.35 14.44
C LEU A 28 -0.52 7.52 13.29
N LEU A 29 -0.94 8.09 12.16
CA LEU A 29 -0.09 8.35 10.99
C LEU A 29 1.02 9.38 11.26
N ARG A 30 0.85 10.26 12.25
CA ARG A 30 1.89 11.21 12.66
C ARG A 30 2.96 10.58 13.55
N ARG A 31 2.70 9.41 14.12
CA ARG A 31 3.65 8.73 15.01
C ARG A 31 4.74 8.07 14.17
N PRO A 32 6.03 8.31 14.45
CA PRO A 32 7.10 7.67 13.71
C PRO A 32 7.04 6.15 13.90
N SER A 33 7.25 5.42 12.81
CA SER A 33 7.40 3.97 12.87
C SER A 33 8.84 3.61 13.26
N THR A 34 9.06 2.34 13.63
CA THR A 34 10.40 1.82 13.90
C THR A 34 10.92 1.08 12.67
N THR A 35 12.25 1.03 12.50
CA THR A 35 12.90 0.28 11.43
C THR A 35 12.39 -1.16 11.37
N ALA A 36 12.32 -1.84 12.51
CA ALA A 36 11.82 -3.21 12.60
C ALA A 36 10.37 -3.35 12.10
N LYS A 37 9.47 -2.42 12.47
CA LYS A 37 8.08 -2.42 11.99
C LYS A 37 8.02 -2.21 10.48
N MET A 38 8.78 -1.24 9.96
CA MET A 38 8.83 -0.95 8.53
C MET A 38 9.34 -2.14 7.71
N THR A 39 10.47 -2.73 8.11
CA THR A 39 11.06 -3.89 7.42
C THR A 39 10.12 -5.09 7.43
N ASN A 40 9.50 -5.39 8.58
CA ASN A 40 8.55 -6.50 8.68
C ASN A 40 7.28 -6.27 7.85
N SER A 41 6.78 -5.03 7.81
CA SER A 41 5.63 -4.69 6.96
C SER A 41 5.97 -4.84 5.48
N LEU A 42 7.12 -4.32 5.05
CA LEU A 42 7.63 -4.45 3.69
C LEU A 42 7.72 -5.92 3.27
N TRP A 43 8.33 -6.76 4.10
CA TRP A 43 8.53 -8.17 3.78
C TRP A 43 7.21 -8.96 3.67
N LYS A 44 6.24 -8.65 4.54
CA LYS A 44 4.89 -9.23 4.44
C LYS A 44 4.21 -8.84 3.14
N HIS A 45 4.24 -7.55 2.79
CA HIS A 45 3.69 -7.05 1.53
C HIS A 45 4.36 -7.73 0.33
N TYR A 46 5.69 -7.77 0.30
CA TYR A 46 6.44 -8.40 -0.77
C TYR A 46 6.17 -9.90 -0.90
N SER A 47 6.17 -10.64 0.21
CA SER A 47 5.90 -12.08 0.21
C SER A 47 4.48 -12.39 -0.29
N HIS A 48 3.50 -11.60 0.15
CA HIS A 48 2.12 -11.74 -0.29
C HIS A 48 1.95 -11.41 -1.78
N TYR A 49 2.55 -10.31 -2.23
CA TYR A 49 2.58 -9.91 -3.63
C TYR A 49 3.18 -10.99 -4.52
N ARG A 50 4.36 -11.50 -4.16
CA ARG A 50 5.07 -12.53 -4.92
C ARG A 50 4.24 -13.80 -5.05
N LYS A 51 3.55 -14.21 -3.97
CA LYS A 51 2.67 -15.38 -3.99
C LYS A 51 1.46 -15.18 -4.90
N GLN A 52 0.84 -14.00 -4.89
CA GLN A 52 -0.38 -13.76 -5.68
C GLN A 52 -0.10 -13.45 -7.16
N ARG A 53 1.00 -12.76 -7.47
CA ARG A 53 1.34 -12.34 -8.85
C ARG A 53 2.36 -13.24 -9.53
N GLY A 54 3.08 -14.09 -8.78
CA GLY A 54 4.14 -14.95 -9.34
C GLY A 54 5.37 -14.18 -9.82
N LYS A 55 5.50 -12.90 -9.49
CA LYS A 55 6.59 -12.01 -9.93
C LYS A 55 7.49 -11.62 -8.76
N ASN A 56 8.78 -11.51 -9.04
CA ASN A 56 9.74 -10.91 -8.12
C ASN A 56 9.85 -9.41 -8.38
N VAL A 57 10.22 -8.68 -7.33
CA VAL A 57 10.51 -7.25 -7.42
C VAL A 57 11.97 -7.05 -7.06
N ASP A 58 12.74 -6.52 -8.00
CA ASP A 58 14.16 -6.26 -7.80
C ASP A 58 14.37 -5.22 -6.70
N GLU A 59 15.51 -5.31 -6.01
CA GLU A 59 15.95 -4.42 -4.92
C GLU A 59 15.13 -4.51 -3.62
N ILE A 60 14.20 -5.46 -3.49
CA ILE A 60 13.52 -5.71 -2.22
C ILE A 60 14.32 -6.71 -1.40
N ASN A 61 14.96 -6.20 -0.36
CA ASN A 61 15.88 -6.97 0.47
C ASN A 61 15.15 -7.71 1.61
N SER A 62 15.68 -8.88 1.95
CA SER A 62 15.23 -9.68 3.09
C SER A 62 15.35 -8.91 4.42
N PRO A 63 14.51 -9.17 5.44
CA PRO A 63 14.59 -8.49 6.74
C PRO A 63 15.94 -8.61 7.45
N GLU A 64 16.66 -9.70 7.20
CA GLU A 64 17.97 -10.02 7.78
C GLU A 64 19.07 -9.11 7.22
N PHE A 65 18.85 -8.51 6.04
CA PHE A 65 19.78 -7.58 5.44
C PHE A 65 19.72 -6.22 6.16
N ARG A 66 20.79 -5.88 6.88
CA ARG A 66 20.90 -4.62 7.62
C ARG A 66 21.03 -3.43 6.66
N ARG A 67 20.14 -2.45 6.84
CA ARG A 67 20.07 -1.24 6.02
C ARG A 67 19.45 -0.08 6.80
N ASN A 68 19.67 1.14 6.34
CA ASN A 68 19.14 2.33 6.99
C ASN A 68 17.65 2.56 6.63
N VAL A 69 16.99 3.43 7.39
CA VAL A 69 15.56 3.76 7.24
C VAL A 69 15.25 4.34 5.85
N THR A 70 16.17 5.15 5.30
CA THR A 70 16.01 5.75 3.97
C THR A 70 15.95 4.69 2.87
N THR A 71 16.77 3.65 2.94
CA THR A 71 16.73 2.53 2.01
C THR A 71 15.40 1.76 2.13
N ILE A 72 14.95 1.50 3.35
CA ILE A 72 13.66 0.81 3.58
C ILE A 72 12.49 1.65 3.05
N ALA A 73 12.53 2.98 3.20
CA ALA A 73 11.52 3.87 2.65
C ALA A 73 11.49 3.83 1.12
N LYS A 74 12.66 3.77 0.45
CA LYS A 74 12.75 3.58 -1.00
C LYS A 74 12.14 2.24 -1.45
N GLU A 75 12.44 1.17 -0.73
CA GLU A 75 11.88 -0.16 -1.01
C GLU A 75 10.35 -0.20 -0.84
N LEU A 76 9.83 0.44 0.21
CA LEU A 76 8.37 0.58 0.42
C LEU A 76 7.70 1.34 -0.72
N MET A 77 8.25 2.49 -1.13
CA MET A 77 7.72 3.26 -2.25
C MET A 77 7.77 2.47 -3.57
N LYS A 78 8.83 1.69 -3.79
CA LYS A 78 8.96 0.82 -4.96
C LYS A 78 7.88 -0.26 -4.98
N MET A 79 7.66 -0.94 -3.85
CA MET A 79 6.59 -1.93 -3.72
C MET A 79 5.21 -1.33 -3.96
N GLU A 80 4.94 -0.14 -3.42
CA GLU A 80 3.67 0.55 -3.63
C GLU A 80 3.45 0.92 -5.10
N ARG A 81 4.49 1.41 -5.78
CA ARG A 81 4.44 1.71 -7.22
C ARG A 81 4.09 0.47 -8.03
N ILE A 82 4.82 -0.62 -7.84
CA ILE A 82 4.64 -1.84 -8.61
C ILE A 82 3.26 -2.45 -8.33
N ALA A 83 2.83 -2.45 -7.08
CA ALA A 83 1.50 -2.92 -6.74
C ALA A 83 0.40 -2.09 -7.40
N PHE A 84 0.56 -0.77 -7.50
CA PHE A 84 -0.40 0.09 -8.21
C PHE A 84 -0.46 -0.22 -9.72
N GLU A 85 0.69 -0.47 -10.34
CA GLU A 85 0.78 -0.84 -11.76
C GLU A 85 0.11 -2.20 -12.03
N ASP A 86 0.30 -3.16 -11.12
CA ASP A 86 -0.26 -4.51 -11.20
C ASP A 86 -1.68 -4.62 -10.60
N ASP A 87 -2.40 -3.51 -10.39
CA ASP A 87 -3.75 -3.48 -9.77
C ASP A 87 -3.85 -4.32 -8.48
N PHE A 88 -2.82 -4.25 -7.66
CA PHE A 88 -2.68 -4.99 -6.42
C PHE A 88 -2.84 -4.07 -5.21
N LEU A 89 -3.77 -4.42 -4.33
CA LEU A 89 -4.04 -3.67 -3.11
C LEU A 89 -3.48 -4.41 -1.89
N PHE A 90 -2.54 -3.79 -1.17
CA PHE A 90 -2.00 -4.36 0.08
C PHE A 90 -3.01 -4.37 1.24
N GLY A 91 -4.09 -3.58 1.17
CA GLY A 91 -5.12 -3.49 2.21
C GLY A 91 -4.66 -2.90 3.55
N ALA A 92 -3.37 -2.56 3.67
CA ALA A 92 -2.75 -2.03 4.88
C ALA A 92 -2.52 -0.52 4.83
N SER A 93 -2.78 0.14 3.71
CA SER A 93 -2.65 1.60 3.60
C SER A 93 -3.97 2.28 3.99
N PRO A 94 -4.00 3.06 5.08
CA PRO A 94 -5.20 3.81 5.47
C PRO A 94 -5.47 5.01 4.56
N VAL A 95 -4.49 5.43 3.75
CA VAL A 95 -4.61 6.52 2.79
C VAL A 95 -4.19 6.00 1.41
N ILE A 96 -5.13 6.00 0.47
CA ILE A 96 -4.85 5.62 -0.92
C ILE A 96 -4.44 6.89 -1.65
N TYR A 97 -3.13 7.12 -1.81
CA TYR A 97 -2.62 8.24 -2.60
C TYR A 97 -2.55 7.84 -4.08
N ARG A 98 -3.41 8.44 -4.91
CA ARG A 98 -3.38 8.27 -6.37
C ARG A 98 -2.78 9.51 -7.00
N ASP A 99 -1.51 9.42 -7.36
CA ASP A 99 -0.79 10.48 -8.08
C ASP A 99 -1.45 10.72 -9.46
N PRO A 100 -1.96 11.95 -9.75
CA PRO A 100 -2.63 12.25 -11.01
C PRO A 100 -1.79 11.95 -12.26
N HIS A 101 -0.47 12.19 -12.20
CA HIS A 101 0.41 11.93 -13.32
C HIS A 101 0.50 10.42 -13.63
N ARG A 102 0.42 9.58 -12.59
CA ARG A 102 0.49 8.13 -12.73
C ARG A 102 -0.82 7.53 -13.22
N LEU A 103 -1.95 8.10 -12.80
CA LEU A 103 -3.26 7.72 -13.35
C LEU A 103 -3.28 7.95 -14.86
N LYS A 104 -2.88 9.14 -15.30
CA LYS A 104 -2.78 9.48 -16.73
C LYS A 104 -1.87 8.52 -17.49
N ALA A 105 -0.65 8.27 -16.99
CA ALA A 105 0.29 7.35 -17.62
C ALA A 105 -0.17 5.88 -17.64
N LYS A 106 -1.06 5.48 -16.71
CA LYS A 106 -1.69 4.16 -16.72
C LYS A 106 -2.80 4.09 -17.76
N GLU A 107 -3.66 5.10 -17.82
CA GLU A 107 -4.73 5.23 -18.81
C GLU A 107 -4.16 5.27 -20.24
N GLU A 108 -3.09 6.04 -20.47
CA GLU A 108 -2.40 6.11 -21.76
C GLU A 108 -1.83 4.75 -22.18
N ARG A 109 -1.17 4.02 -21.25
CA ARG A 109 -0.66 2.66 -21.52
C ARG A 109 -1.78 1.66 -21.83
N ALA A 110 -2.91 1.76 -21.13
CA ALA A 110 -4.08 0.92 -21.39
C ALA A 110 -4.70 1.21 -22.78
N ALA A 111 -4.79 2.49 -23.18
CA ALA A 111 -5.30 2.90 -24.49
C ALA A 111 -4.42 2.38 -25.63
N VAL A 112 -3.09 2.47 -25.49
CA VAL A 112 -2.14 1.95 -26.49
C VAL A 112 -2.24 0.42 -26.62
N SER A 113 -2.42 -0.31 -25.51
CA SER A 113 -2.60 -1.77 -25.57
C SER A 113 -3.90 -2.18 -26.26
N SER A 114 -5.00 -1.43 -26.08
CA SER A 114 -6.27 -1.74 -26.75
C SER A 114 -6.24 -1.45 -28.26
N GLU A 115 -5.54 -0.39 -28.69
CA GLU A 115 -5.39 -0.06 -30.11
C GLU A 115 -4.53 -1.07 -30.88
N GLN A 116 -3.59 -1.74 -30.19
CA GLN A 116 -2.75 -2.79 -30.76
C GLN A 116 -3.43 -4.16 -30.83
N GLU A 117 -4.49 -4.40 -30.05
CA GLU A 117 -5.30 -5.64 -30.12
C GLU A 117 -6.42 -5.57 -31.18
N GLU A 118 -6.81 -4.37 -31.62
CA GLU A 118 -7.81 -4.16 -32.69
C GLU A 118 -7.20 -4.01 -34.11
N SER A 119 -5.86 -4.07 -34.25
CA SER A 119 -5.13 -4.01 -35.54
C SER A 119 -4.56 -5.36 -35.96
#